data_AF-A0AAU7AX74-F1
#
_entry.id   AF-A0AAU7AX74-F1
#
_cell.length_a   1.000
_cell.length_b   1.000
_cell.length_c   1.000
_cell.angle_alpha   90.00
_cell.angle_beta   90.00
_cell.angle_gamma   90.00
#
_symmetry.space_group_name_H-M   'P 1'
#
loop_
_entity.id
_entity.type
_entity.pdbx_description
1 polymer ?
#
loop_
_entity_poly.entity_id
_entity_poly.type
_entity_poly.pdbx_seq_one_letter_code
_entity_poly.pdbx_strand_id
1 'polypeptide(L)'
;MVHLRGRWTGIRGLRFLRPTLVAGDHQVLATLEHKPWAPIEGSSWVAEFPWAGDERELAGASLEVAPRVLVPVGAEARRVGLRSNRPQEQRDPVLKPSPASTRADGDLEHLRPRPLEPLPAVAAVVPPVEDAVAVPEPAAEVVTDRDPAPAPAVDAPPATSARSDDPDPVTAGSDARPQPDDHRTELIRELKRDLRAVESARDAEARESRSTAASLQRARDQLEEAVRDREAAVRTRDRLDEQREEAMAAARAAERRAREEVAAAQRERDTAAGQRDEARQQAATLKAQRDEALLAHRSLQQLLDAERAQRGREAGPAPAAPAPRRSGPADPPAPAAVVSGDTTDLVDDDDDDDAPLGIRAVPAARAVPADLLGAREGGKPALGGFDRWVLRVLALATATCFLLLLVMLLSIFI
;
A
#
# COMPACT_ATOMS: atom_id res chain seq x y z
N MET A 1 -24.68 8.31 28.85
CA MET A 1 -25.05 7.08 28.11
C MET A 1 -26.06 7.44 27.05
N VAL A 2 -25.88 6.95 25.82
CA VAL A 2 -26.75 7.26 24.66
C VAL A 2 -27.32 5.97 24.11
N HIS A 3 -28.64 5.94 23.88
CA HIS A 3 -29.34 4.77 23.33
C HIS A 3 -29.84 5.10 21.92
N LEU A 4 -29.32 4.38 20.93
CA LEU A 4 -29.73 4.51 19.53
C LEU A 4 -30.59 3.33 19.11
N ARG A 5 -31.69 3.61 18.42
CA ARG A 5 -32.59 2.61 17.84
C ARG A 5 -32.79 2.91 16.37
N GLY A 6 -32.77 1.89 15.54
CA GLY A 6 -32.96 2.02 14.11
C GLY A 6 -33.55 0.77 13.47
N ARG A 7 -33.74 0.82 12.16
CA ARG A 7 -34.07 -0.34 11.33
C ARG A 7 -33.14 -0.36 10.13
N TRP A 8 -32.79 -1.56 9.69
CA TRP A 8 -32.01 -1.77 8.50
C TRP A 8 -32.91 -1.95 7.27
N THR A 9 -32.60 -1.28 6.16
CA THR A 9 -33.32 -1.40 4.88
C THR A 9 -32.32 -1.41 3.72
N GLY A 10 -32.52 -2.26 2.72
CA GLY A 10 -31.69 -2.24 1.50
C GLY A 10 -30.25 -2.70 1.68
N ILE A 11 -29.94 -3.38 2.78
CA ILE A 11 -28.60 -3.93 3.04
C ILE A 11 -28.58 -5.43 2.75
N ARG A 12 -27.86 -5.82 1.70
CA ARG A 12 -27.60 -7.23 1.36
C ARG A 12 -26.10 -7.45 1.28
N GLY A 13 -25.63 -8.60 1.76
CA GLY A 13 -24.22 -9.02 1.66
C GLY A 13 -23.21 -8.26 2.54
N LEU A 14 -23.65 -7.31 3.37
CA LEU A 14 -22.76 -6.57 4.28
C LEU A 14 -22.60 -7.31 5.61
N ARG A 15 -21.35 -7.44 6.07
CA ARG A 15 -21.03 -7.90 7.42
C ARG A 15 -21.02 -6.71 8.37
N PHE A 16 -21.91 -6.70 9.34
CA PHE A 16 -21.99 -5.62 10.32
C PHE A 16 -20.92 -5.83 11.39
N LEU A 17 -20.12 -4.80 11.60
CA LEU A 17 -19.19 -4.72 12.72
C LEU A 17 -19.92 -4.16 13.94
N ARG A 18 -19.23 -4.14 15.08
CA ARG A 18 -19.70 -3.44 16.28
C ARG A 18 -19.92 -1.95 15.92
N PRO A 19 -21.14 -1.41 16.09
CA PRO A 19 -21.41 -0.03 15.74
C PRO A 19 -20.51 0.94 16.52
N THR A 20 -20.05 1.97 15.83
CA THR A 20 -19.18 3.01 16.38
C THR A 20 -19.81 4.37 16.17
N LEU A 21 -20.06 5.09 17.26
CA LEU A 21 -20.56 6.46 17.21
C LEU A 21 -19.38 7.41 17.06
N VAL A 22 -19.40 8.22 16.00
CA VAL A 22 -18.40 9.25 15.70
C VAL A 22 -19.08 10.61 15.86
N ALA A 23 -18.59 11.43 16.80
CA ALA A 23 -19.12 12.76 17.08
C ALA A 23 -17.94 13.71 17.33
N GLY A 24 -17.69 14.63 16.38
CA GLY A 24 -16.47 15.46 16.39
C GLY A 24 -15.20 14.61 16.37
N ASP A 25 -14.31 14.84 17.33
CA ASP A 25 -13.05 14.10 17.50
C ASP A 25 -13.21 12.83 18.36
N HIS A 26 -14.43 12.54 18.84
CA HIS A 26 -14.70 11.40 19.70
C HIS A 26 -15.26 10.22 18.92
N GLN A 27 -14.69 9.05 19.17
CA GLN A 27 -15.14 7.78 18.65
C GLN A 27 -15.45 6.83 19.81
N VAL A 28 -16.70 6.36 19.90
CA VAL A 28 -17.18 5.50 21.00
C VAL A 28 -17.85 4.24 20.45
N LEU A 29 -17.42 3.08 20.93
CA LEU A 29 -17.99 1.79 20.53
C LEU A 29 -19.25 1.45 21.33
N ALA A 30 -20.24 0.83 20.67
CA ALA A 30 -21.46 0.38 21.33
C ALA A 30 -21.17 -0.69 22.40
N THR A 31 -21.85 -0.75 23.54
CA THR A 31 -21.74 -1.84 24.52
C THR A 31 -22.20 -3.17 23.92
N LEU A 32 -21.72 -4.31 24.43
CA LEU A 32 -22.07 -5.64 23.88
C LEU A 32 -23.43 -6.18 24.36
N GLU A 33 -24.14 -5.46 25.23
CA GLU A 33 -25.37 -5.92 25.88
C GLU A 33 -26.51 -6.17 24.88
N HIS A 34 -26.55 -5.43 23.77
CA HIS A 34 -27.62 -5.49 22.77
C HIS A 34 -27.21 -6.23 21.48
N LYS A 35 -26.25 -7.15 21.58
CA LYS A 35 -25.88 -8.05 20.48
C LYS A 35 -27.00 -9.11 20.31
N PRO A 36 -27.39 -9.52 19.08
CA PRO A 36 -26.76 -9.26 17.78
C PRO A 36 -27.31 -8.07 16.99
N TRP A 37 -26.41 -7.25 16.43
CA TRP A 37 -26.73 -6.18 15.45
C TRP A 37 -26.83 -6.68 14.01
N ALA A 38 -27.29 -7.92 13.83
CA ALA A 38 -27.33 -8.52 12.51
C ALA A 38 -28.22 -7.69 11.56
N PRO A 39 -27.83 -7.53 10.29
CA PRO A 39 -28.57 -6.78 9.28
C PRO A 39 -29.79 -7.55 8.78
N ILE A 40 -30.72 -7.85 9.68
CA ILE A 40 -31.99 -8.47 9.31
C ILE A 40 -32.87 -7.36 8.76
N GLU A 41 -33.15 -7.42 7.46
CA GLU A 41 -33.96 -6.43 6.75
C GLU A 41 -35.32 -6.23 7.46
N GLY A 42 -35.66 -4.97 7.75
CA GLY A 42 -36.90 -4.59 8.43
C GLY A 42 -36.90 -4.74 9.96
N SER A 43 -35.96 -5.48 10.54
CA SER A 43 -35.88 -5.65 12.01
C SER A 43 -35.34 -4.40 12.69
N SER A 44 -35.88 -4.08 13.87
CA SER A 44 -35.34 -3.02 14.72
C SER A 44 -34.09 -3.48 15.45
N TRP A 45 -33.09 -2.62 15.53
CA TRP A 45 -31.87 -2.83 16.30
C TRP A 45 -31.72 -1.74 17.37
N VAL A 46 -30.98 -2.07 18.44
CA VAL A 46 -30.65 -1.16 19.54
C VAL A 46 -29.14 -1.20 19.77
N ALA A 47 -28.51 -0.04 19.95
CA ALA A 47 -27.11 0.09 20.32
C ALA A 47 -26.96 1.14 21.42
N GLU A 48 -26.14 0.84 22.42
CA GLU A 48 -25.92 1.74 23.55
C GLU A 48 -24.46 2.16 23.60
N PHE A 49 -24.22 3.44 23.84
CA PHE A 49 -22.88 4.02 23.84
C PHE A 49 -22.59 4.63 25.21
N PRO A 50 -21.46 4.33 25.85
CA PRO A 50 -21.01 4.98 27.07
C PRO A 50 -20.47 6.39 26.78
N TRP A 51 -21.31 7.23 26.14
CA TRP A 51 -20.99 8.61 25.81
C TRP A 51 -20.94 9.47 27.07
N ALA A 52 -19.82 10.16 27.26
CA ALA A 52 -19.54 11.08 28.37
C ALA A 52 -19.47 12.56 27.96
N GLY A 53 -19.60 12.88 26.66
CA GLY A 53 -19.60 14.25 26.14
C GLY A 53 -20.95 14.97 26.26
N ASP A 54 -20.99 16.23 25.83
CA ASP A 54 -22.22 17.05 25.80
C ASP A 54 -23.19 16.49 24.73
N GLU A 55 -24.50 16.60 24.98
CA GLU A 55 -25.55 16.23 24.02
C GLU A 55 -25.50 17.12 22.76
N ARG A 56 -24.98 18.35 22.89
CA ARG A 56 -24.78 19.26 21.75
C ARG A 56 -23.78 18.73 20.72
N GLU A 57 -22.79 17.95 21.15
CA GLU A 57 -21.81 17.34 20.25
C GLU A 57 -22.39 16.17 19.44
N LEU A 58 -23.56 15.65 19.86
CA LEU A 58 -24.28 14.65 19.09
C LEU A 58 -25.02 15.24 17.89
N ALA A 59 -25.14 16.58 17.80
CA ALA A 59 -25.69 17.26 16.64
C ALA A 59 -24.70 17.17 15.46
N GLY A 60 -24.89 16.17 14.59
CA GLY A 60 -23.97 15.84 13.49
C GLY A 60 -23.18 14.55 13.73
N ALA A 61 -23.47 13.81 14.80
CA ALA A 61 -22.88 12.50 15.00
C ALA A 61 -23.26 11.54 13.87
N SER A 62 -22.31 10.67 13.50
CA SER A 62 -22.49 9.62 12.50
C SER A 62 -22.23 8.26 13.13
N LEU A 63 -23.00 7.27 12.73
CA LEU A 63 -22.87 5.90 13.16
C LEU A 63 -22.17 5.09 12.06
N GLU A 64 -20.97 4.61 12.36
CA GLU A 64 -20.23 3.71 11.50
C GLU A 64 -20.59 2.26 11.85
N VAL A 65 -21.15 1.52 10.89
CA VAL A 65 -21.65 0.14 11.12
C VAL A 65 -20.95 -0.93 10.27
N ALA A 66 -20.25 -0.51 9.22
CA ALA A 66 -19.39 -1.33 8.40
C ALA A 66 -18.31 -0.44 7.77
N PRO A 67 -17.19 -0.99 7.26
CA PRO A 67 -16.20 -0.20 6.56
C PRO A 67 -16.89 0.56 5.42
N ARG A 68 -16.89 1.89 5.51
CA ARG A 68 -17.52 2.85 4.57
C ARG A 68 -19.04 3.05 4.67
N VAL A 69 -19.72 2.50 5.68
CA VAL A 69 -21.15 2.78 5.92
C VAL A 69 -21.31 3.71 7.10
N LEU A 70 -21.48 5.00 6.81
CA LEU A 70 -21.77 6.06 7.78
C LEU A 70 -23.26 6.42 7.73
N VAL A 71 -23.94 6.26 8.85
CA VAL A 71 -25.36 6.58 9.00
C VAL A 71 -25.47 7.83 9.88
N PRO A 72 -25.95 8.98 9.36
CA PRO A 72 -26.11 10.16 10.19
C PRO A 72 -27.11 9.90 11.32
N VAL A 73 -26.84 10.45 12.51
CA VAL A 73 -27.67 10.30 13.71
C VAL A 73 -28.40 11.61 14.01
N GLY A 74 -29.58 11.54 14.64
CA GLY A 74 -30.31 12.71 15.09
C GLY A 74 -31.13 13.42 14.01
N ALA A 75 -31.18 14.75 14.05
CA ALA A 75 -32.04 15.56 13.17
C ALA A 75 -31.66 15.45 11.68
N GLU A 76 -30.38 15.20 11.39
CA GLU A 76 -29.90 15.03 10.01
C GLU A 76 -30.39 13.72 9.38
N ALA A 77 -30.50 12.64 10.16
CA ALA A 77 -31.06 11.36 9.72
C ALA A 77 -32.47 11.54 9.13
N ARG A 78 -33.29 12.40 9.75
CA ARG A 78 -34.65 12.70 9.29
C ARG A 78 -34.67 13.44 7.94
N ARG A 79 -33.65 14.25 7.65
CA ARG A 79 -33.55 14.99 6.37
C ARG A 79 -33.09 14.08 5.23
N VAL A 80 -32.15 13.17 5.49
CA VAL A 80 -31.65 12.22 4.49
C VAL A 80 -32.74 11.21 4.11
N GLY A 81 -33.49 10.67 5.08
CA GLY A 81 -34.57 9.71 4.82
C GLY A 81 -35.69 10.24 3.92
N LEU A 82 -35.96 11.54 3.94
CA LEU A 82 -36.99 12.17 3.08
C LEU A 82 -36.52 12.43 1.63
N ARG A 83 -35.22 12.40 1.36
CA ARG A 83 -34.65 12.63 0.00
C ARG A 83 -34.19 11.35 -0.69
N SER A 84 -34.07 10.24 0.04
CA SER A 84 -33.36 9.03 -0.38
C SER A 84 -34.14 8.06 -1.30
N ASN A 85 -35.36 8.39 -1.75
CA ASN A 85 -36.13 7.47 -2.62
C ASN A 85 -36.19 7.89 -4.09
N ARG A 86 -35.35 8.84 -4.52
CA ARG A 86 -35.13 9.09 -5.95
C ARG A 86 -33.93 8.23 -6.37
N PRO A 87 -34.10 7.25 -7.27
CA PRO A 87 -32.99 6.48 -7.82
C PRO A 87 -31.95 7.48 -8.30
N GLN A 88 -30.78 7.46 -7.66
CA GLN A 88 -29.67 8.31 -8.06
C GLN A 88 -29.10 7.67 -9.32
N GLU A 89 -29.76 7.96 -10.43
CA GLU A 89 -29.31 7.66 -11.78
C GLU A 89 -27.90 8.20 -11.89
N GLN A 90 -26.97 7.26 -11.96
CA GLN A 90 -25.54 7.43 -12.06
C GLN A 90 -25.27 8.21 -13.34
N ARG A 91 -25.30 9.54 -13.25
CA ARG A 91 -24.92 10.42 -14.35
C ARG A 91 -23.43 10.26 -14.55
N ASP A 92 -23.08 9.53 -15.59
CA ASP A 92 -21.75 9.57 -16.19
C ASP A 92 -21.33 11.03 -16.40
N PRO A 93 -20.10 11.42 -16.00
CA PRO A 93 -19.60 12.73 -16.33
C PRO A 93 -19.41 12.80 -17.84
N VAL A 94 -20.34 13.51 -18.51
CA VAL A 94 -20.18 13.94 -19.91
C VAL A 94 -18.87 14.72 -20.02
N LEU A 95 -17.86 14.04 -20.56
CA LEU A 95 -16.60 14.62 -21.00
C LEU A 95 -16.92 15.75 -21.99
N LYS A 96 -16.80 17.00 -21.54
CA LYS A 96 -16.75 18.15 -22.45
C LYS A 96 -15.41 18.10 -23.18
N PRO A 97 -15.37 18.03 -24.52
CA PRO A 97 -14.13 18.10 -25.26
C PRO A 97 -13.48 19.47 -25.05
N SER A 98 -12.26 19.47 -24.54
CA SER A 98 -11.41 20.66 -24.42
C SER A 98 -10.97 21.10 -25.83
N PRO A 99 -11.15 22.37 -26.23
CA PRO A 99 -10.75 22.82 -27.55
C PRO A 99 -9.23 23.04 -27.63
N ALA A 100 -8.65 22.43 -28.65
CA ALA A 100 -7.50 22.88 -29.46
C ALA A 100 -6.48 23.83 -28.80
N SER A 101 -5.33 23.27 -28.42
CA SER A 101 -4.07 24.01 -28.36
C SER A 101 -3.23 23.66 -29.59
N THR A 102 -3.29 24.53 -30.59
CA THR A 102 -2.38 24.60 -31.74
C THR A 102 -1.04 25.20 -31.30
N ARG A 103 0.04 24.75 -31.95
CA ARG A 103 1.46 25.22 -31.91
C ARG A 103 2.36 24.56 -30.86
N ALA A 104 3.23 23.67 -31.33
CA ALA A 104 4.63 24.01 -31.60
C ALA A 104 5.31 22.80 -32.27
N ASP A 105 5.47 22.88 -33.58
CA ASP A 105 6.53 22.16 -34.31
C ASP A 105 7.89 22.66 -33.79
N GLY A 106 8.76 21.74 -33.40
CA GLY A 106 10.14 22.06 -33.03
C GLY A 106 10.85 20.90 -32.33
N ASP A 107 11.73 20.23 -33.08
CA ASP A 107 12.94 19.54 -32.60
C ASP A 107 12.81 18.34 -31.64
N LEU A 108 12.44 17.18 -32.19
CA LEU A 108 12.67 15.88 -31.54
C LEU A 108 13.43 14.88 -32.44
N GLU A 109 14.41 15.35 -33.23
CA GLU A 109 15.28 14.48 -34.04
C GLU A 109 16.59 14.04 -33.35
N HIS A 110 16.71 14.16 -32.01
CA HIS A 110 17.98 13.87 -31.30
C HIS A 110 17.97 12.73 -30.28
N LEU A 111 16.95 11.87 -30.28
CA LEU A 111 16.95 10.65 -29.45
C LEU A 111 16.98 9.38 -30.31
N ARG A 112 18.07 9.19 -31.06
CA ARG A 112 18.44 7.85 -31.54
C ARG A 112 18.92 7.02 -30.36
N PRO A 113 18.35 5.84 -30.09
CA PRO A 113 18.86 4.94 -29.06
C PRO A 113 20.24 4.42 -29.45
N ARG A 114 21.18 4.49 -28.49
CA ARG A 114 22.52 3.90 -28.58
C ARG A 114 22.39 2.36 -28.75
N PRO A 115 23.10 1.73 -29.69
CA PRO A 115 23.19 0.27 -29.76
C PRO A 115 23.84 -0.25 -28.47
N LEU A 116 23.15 -1.14 -27.77
CA LEU A 116 23.68 -1.85 -26.59
C LEU A 116 24.76 -2.82 -27.06
N GLU A 117 25.98 -2.68 -26.52
CA GLU A 117 27.04 -3.66 -26.69
C GLU A 117 26.67 -4.99 -26.01
N PRO A 118 27.01 -6.14 -26.62
CA PRO A 118 26.73 -7.45 -26.05
C PRO A 118 27.65 -7.73 -24.85
N LEU A 119 27.04 -7.98 -23.69
CA LEU A 119 27.72 -8.46 -22.47
C LEU A 119 28.33 -9.85 -22.71
N PRO A 120 29.51 -10.15 -22.14
CA PRO A 120 30.16 -11.45 -22.30
C PRO A 120 29.35 -12.57 -21.62
N ALA A 121 29.22 -13.69 -22.34
CA ALA A 121 28.55 -14.89 -21.88
C ALA A 121 29.21 -15.44 -20.61
N VAL A 122 28.51 -15.30 -19.48
CA VAL A 122 28.86 -16.00 -18.24
C VAL A 122 28.36 -17.43 -18.38
N ALA A 123 29.30 -18.36 -18.49
CA ALA A 123 29.04 -19.80 -18.52
C ALA A 123 28.31 -20.21 -17.23
N ALA A 124 27.04 -20.59 -17.36
CA ALA A 124 26.26 -21.19 -16.30
C ALA A 124 26.82 -22.59 -16.01
N VAL A 125 27.53 -22.72 -14.90
CA VAL A 125 27.83 -24.01 -14.26
C VAL A 125 26.51 -24.51 -13.66
N VAL A 126 25.92 -25.51 -14.32
CA VAL A 126 24.75 -26.25 -13.85
C VAL A 126 25.22 -27.28 -12.82
N PRO A 127 24.78 -27.24 -11.55
CA PRO A 127 25.07 -28.32 -10.62
C PRO A 127 24.25 -29.58 -10.98
N PRO A 128 24.78 -30.78 -10.74
CA PRO A 128 24.07 -32.03 -10.98
C PRO A 128 22.90 -32.19 -10.00
N VAL A 129 21.73 -32.48 -10.55
CA VAL A 129 20.52 -32.82 -9.78
C VAL A 129 20.62 -34.30 -9.44
N GLU A 130 21.02 -34.62 -8.22
CA GLU A 130 20.90 -35.97 -7.66
C GLU A 130 19.51 -36.18 -7.06
N ASP A 131 19.01 -37.39 -7.33
CA ASP A 131 17.97 -38.16 -6.64
C ASP A 131 16.50 -37.73 -6.74
N ALA A 132 15.84 -38.44 -7.65
CA ALA A 132 14.42 -38.67 -7.74
C ALA A 132 13.87 -39.23 -6.41
N VAL A 133 13.20 -38.37 -5.66
CA VAL A 133 12.26 -38.79 -4.61
C VAL A 133 10.95 -39.17 -5.29
N ALA A 134 10.59 -40.43 -5.17
CA ALA A 134 9.34 -41.02 -5.63
C ALA A 134 8.14 -40.23 -5.10
N VAL A 135 7.37 -39.65 -6.02
CA VAL A 135 6.04 -39.09 -5.75
C VAL A 135 5.07 -40.27 -5.57
N PRO A 136 4.37 -40.38 -4.43
CA PRO A 136 3.35 -41.41 -4.26
C PRO A 136 2.14 -41.13 -5.16
N GLU A 137 1.70 -42.18 -5.85
CA GLU A 137 0.44 -42.29 -6.58
C GLU A 137 -0.73 -41.69 -5.77
N PRO A 138 -1.51 -40.74 -6.32
CA PRO A 138 -2.76 -40.35 -5.70
C PRO A 138 -3.76 -41.49 -5.87
N ALA A 139 -4.19 -42.06 -4.74
CA ALA A 139 -5.28 -43.01 -4.64
C ALA A 139 -6.51 -42.48 -5.40
N ALA A 140 -7.02 -43.30 -6.32
CA ALA A 140 -8.25 -43.07 -7.03
C ALA A 140 -9.40 -42.88 -6.03
N GLU A 141 -9.87 -41.65 -5.87
CA GLU A 141 -11.17 -41.39 -5.26
C GLU A 141 -12.24 -41.96 -6.18
N VAL A 142 -12.84 -43.06 -5.70
CA VAL A 142 -14.06 -43.67 -6.22
C VAL A 142 -15.16 -42.60 -6.24
N VAL A 143 -15.38 -42.03 -7.41
CA VAL A 143 -16.59 -41.27 -7.73
C VAL A 143 -17.74 -42.24 -7.60
N THR A 144 -18.45 -42.13 -6.48
CA THR A 144 -19.68 -42.87 -6.25
C THR A 144 -20.73 -42.37 -7.23
N ASP A 145 -21.20 -43.33 -8.02
CA ASP A 145 -22.32 -43.32 -8.93
C ASP A 145 -23.49 -42.52 -8.32
N ARG A 146 -23.68 -41.30 -8.81
CA ARG A 146 -24.78 -40.43 -8.41
C ARG A 146 -25.96 -40.74 -9.31
N ASP A 147 -26.85 -41.54 -8.74
CA ASP A 147 -28.19 -41.89 -9.19
C ASP A 147 -28.83 -40.75 -10.01
N PRO A 148 -29.11 -40.94 -11.32
CA PRO A 148 -29.76 -39.91 -12.13
C PRO A 148 -31.19 -39.71 -11.64
N ALA A 149 -31.48 -38.49 -11.18
CA ALA A 149 -32.82 -38.07 -10.80
C ALA A 149 -33.83 -38.36 -11.93
N PRO A 150 -35.04 -38.87 -11.60
CA PRO A 150 -36.06 -39.15 -12.61
C PRO A 150 -36.50 -37.85 -13.29
N ALA A 151 -36.55 -37.89 -14.62
CA ALA A 151 -36.99 -36.79 -15.46
C ALA A 151 -38.39 -36.30 -15.06
N PRO A 152 -38.66 -34.97 -15.11
CA PRO A 152 -40.01 -34.46 -14.91
C PRO A 152 -40.93 -34.97 -16.03
N ALA A 153 -42.08 -35.52 -15.63
CA ALA A 153 -43.14 -35.94 -16.53
C ALA A 153 -43.54 -34.77 -17.44
N VAL A 154 -43.43 -34.99 -18.75
CA VAL A 154 -43.91 -34.05 -19.77
C VAL A 154 -45.44 -34.11 -19.74
N ASP A 155 -46.05 -33.03 -19.25
CA ASP A 155 -47.49 -32.83 -19.33
C ASP A 155 -47.95 -32.87 -20.80
N ALA A 156 -48.90 -33.76 -21.05
CA ALA A 156 -49.57 -33.93 -22.34
C ALA A 156 -50.32 -32.63 -22.72
N PRO A 157 -50.31 -32.24 -24.01
CA PRO A 157 -51.12 -31.11 -24.45
C PRO A 157 -52.62 -31.44 -24.36
N PRO A 158 -53.48 -30.49 -23.94
CA PRO A 158 -54.92 -30.71 -23.91
C PRO A 158 -55.49 -30.82 -25.32
N ALA A 159 -56.34 -31.82 -25.50
CA ALA A 159 -57.18 -31.99 -26.67
C ALA A 159 -58.10 -30.77 -26.86
N THR A 160 -57.83 -29.95 -27.87
CA THR A 160 -58.75 -28.92 -28.33
C THR A 160 -59.76 -29.51 -29.32
N SER A 161 -60.98 -29.69 -28.80
CA SER A 161 -62.23 -29.25 -29.40
C SER A 161 -62.60 -29.75 -30.79
N ALA A 162 -63.50 -30.72 -30.76
CA ALA A 162 -64.57 -30.97 -31.72
C ALA A 162 -65.09 -29.71 -32.42
N ARG A 163 -65.12 -29.75 -33.75
CA ARG A 163 -66.01 -28.94 -34.57
C ARG A 163 -66.86 -29.91 -35.40
N SER A 164 -68.12 -30.02 -35.00
CA SER A 164 -69.18 -30.65 -35.78
C SER A 164 -69.43 -29.80 -37.03
N ASP A 165 -69.30 -30.41 -38.20
CA ASP A 165 -69.95 -29.94 -39.42
C ASP A 165 -70.91 -31.04 -39.88
N ASP A 166 -72.18 -30.64 -40.04
CA ASP A 166 -73.31 -31.42 -40.50
C ASP A 166 -73.06 -32.05 -41.89
N PRO A 167 -73.49 -33.31 -42.13
CA PRO A 167 -73.59 -33.85 -43.47
C PRO A 167 -74.97 -33.54 -44.09
N ASP A 168 -74.95 -32.80 -45.20
CA ASP A 168 -76.11 -32.59 -46.08
C ASP A 168 -76.54 -33.90 -46.81
N PRO A 169 -77.84 -34.04 -47.14
CA PRO A 169 -78.40 -35.26 -47.70
C PRO A 169 -78.19 -35.41 -49.23
N VAL A 170 -77.54 -36.51 -49.57
CA VAL A 170 -77.84 -37.47 -50.66
C VAL A 170 -78.57 -36.92 -51.90
N THR A 171 -77.79 -36.53 -52.92
CA THR A 171 -78.28 -36.46 -54.31
C THR A 171 -78.17 -37.83 -54.95
N ALA A 172 -79.31 -38.48 -55.18
CA ALA A 172 -79.42 -39.71 -55.96
C ALA A 172 -78.97 -39.46 -57.41
N GLY A 173 -78.01 -40.25 -57.89
CA GLY A 173 -77.58 -40.18 -59.28
C GLY A 173 -76.55 -41.25 -59.66
N SER A 174 -77.02 -42.22 -60.45
CA SER A 174 -76.24 -43.06 -61.36
C SER A 174 -75.47 -44.25 -60.77
N ASP A 175 -76.19 -45.38 -60.64
CA ASP A 175 -75.64 -46.74 -60.59
C ASP A 175 -74.91 -47.08 -61.90
N ALA A 176 -73.69 -46.59 -62.06
CA ALA A 176 -72.70 -47.17 -62.97
C ALA A 176 -71.81 -48.07 -62.11
N ARG A 177 -72.06 -49.39 -62.16
CA ARG A 177 -71.20 -50.37 -61.48
C ARG A 177 -69.76 -50.16 -61.98
N PRO A 178 -68.81 -49.76 -61.12
CA PRO A 178 -67.42 -49.58 -61.52
C PRO A 178 -66.90 -50.92 -62.04
N GLN A 179 -66.24 -50.89 -63.21
CA GLN A 179 -65.59 -52.08 -63.72
C GLN A 179 -64.51 -52.51 -62.71
N PRO A 180 -64.34 -53.82 -62.46
CA PRO A 180 -63.37 -54.33 -61.47
C PRO A 180 -61.92 -53.86 -61.72
N ASP A 181 -61.59 -53.46 -62.95
CA ASP A 181 -60.28 -52.91 -63.30
C ASP A 181 -60.06 -51.48 -62.73
N ASP A 182 -61.11 -50.67 -62.58
CA ASP A 182 -61.00 -49.32 -62.03
C ASP A 182 -60.62 -49.34 -60.54
N HIS A 183 -61.21 -50.26 -59.77
CA HIS A 183 -60.93 -50.42 -58.34
C HIS A 183 -59.47 -50.84 -58.09
N ARG A 184 -58.93 -51.73 -58.92
CA ARG A 184 -57.53 -52.16 -58.82
C ARG A 184 -56.58 -50.99 -59.10
N THR A 185 -56.88 -50.13 -60.07
CA THR A 185 -56.03 -48.96 -60.33
C THR A 185 -56.07 -47.97 -59.17
N GLU A 186 -57.21 -47.79 -58.52
CA GLU A 186 -57.35 -46.89 -57.37
C GLU A 186 -56.57 -47.39 -56.16
N LEU A 187 -56.67 -48.68 -55.82
CA LEU A 187 -55.86 -49.30 -54.77
C LEU A 187 -54.36 -49.15 -55.03
N ILE A 188 -53.91 -49.29 -56.28
CA ILE A 188 -52.49 -49.07 -56.64
C ILE A 188 -52.10 -47.60 -56.46
N ARG A 189 -52.97 -46.64 -56.79
CA ARG A 189 -52.69 -45.21 -56.57
C ARG A 189 -52.64 -44.87 -55.08
N GLU A 190 -53.54 -45.43 -54.29
CA GLU A 190 -53.59 -45.27 -52.84
C GLU A 190 -52.34 -45.84 -52.17
N LEU A 191 -52.00 -47.11 -52.43
CA LEU A 191 -50.76 -47.73 -51.92
C LEU A 191 -49.49 -46.95 -52.29
N LYS A 192 -49.44 -46.39 -53.51
CA LYS A 192 -48.32 -45.53 -53.92
C LYS A 192 -48.30 -44.21 -53.17
N ARG A 193 -49.47 -43.65 -52.84
CA ARG A 193 -49.59 -42.41 -52.07
C ARG A 193 -49.16 -42.66 -50.62
N ASP A 194 -49.56 -43.78 -50.04
CA ASP A 194 -49.18 -44.19 -48.69
C ASP A 194 -47.68 -44.49 -48.57
N LEU A 195 -47.11 -45.21 -49.55
CA LEU A 195 -45.67 -45.47 -49.59
C LEU A 195 -44.87 -44.17 -49.61
N ARG A 196 -45.26 -43.21 -50.46
CA ARG A 196 -44.63 -41.87 -50.51
C ARG A 196 -44.81 -41.10 -49.19
N ALA A 197 -45.96 -41.24 -48.53
CA ALA A 197 -46.18 -40.62 -47.23
C ALA A 197 -45.23 -41.20 -46.17
N VAL A 198 -45.08 -42.52 -46.12
CA VAL A 198 -44.14 -43.20 -45.20
C VAL A 198 -42.69 -42.84 -45.50
N GLU A 199 -42.28 -42.81 -46.76
CA GLU A 199 -40.93 -42.37 -47.17
C GLU A 199 -40.67 -40.92 -46.75
N SER A 200 -41.64 -40.02 -46.98
CA SER A 200 -41.52 -38.62 -46.59
C SER A 200 -41.44 -38.43 -45.07
N ALA A 201 -42.19 -39.23 -44.30
CA ALA A 201 -42.14 -39.22 -42.84
C ALA A 201 -40.79 -39.71 -42.32
N ARG A 202 -40.26 -40.80 -42.88
CA ARG A 202 -38.93 -41.33 -42.56
C ARG A 202 -37.83 -40.31 -42.88
N ASP A 203 -37.93 -39.62 -44.01
CA ASP A 203 -36.98 -38.58 -44.39
C ASP A 203 -37.07 -37.34 -43.50
N ALA A 204 -38.25 -37.03 -42.96
CA ALA A 204 -38.44 -35.96 -41.99
C ALA A 204 -37.82 -36.34 -40.64
N GLU A 205 -38.10 -37.54 -40.13
CA GLU A 205 -37.51 -38.08 -38.89
C GLU A 205 -35.98 -38.17 -38.98
N ALA A 206 -35.44 -38.60 -40.13
CA ALA A 206 -34.00 -38.64 -40.37
C ALA A 206 -33.36 -37.24 -40.46
N ARG A 207 -34.11 -36.22 -40.89
CA ARG A 207 -33.65 -34.82 -40.86
C ARG A 207 -33.67 -34.27 -39.43
N GLU A 208 -34.72 -34.55 -38.68
CA GLU A 208 -34.83 -34.17 -37.28
C GLU A 208 -33.70 -34.80 -36.45
N SER A 209 -33.49 -36.11 -36.60
CA SER A 209 -32.41 -36.85 -35.93
C SER A 209 -31.01 -36.30 -36.25
N ARG A 210 -30.78 -35.88 -37.50
CA ARG A 210 -29.50 -35.23 -37.88
C ARG A 210 -29.38 -33.84 -37.28
N SER A 211 -30.47 -33.09 -37.18
CA SER A 211 -30.46 -31.75 -36.58
C SER A 211 -30.22 -31.80 -35.07
N THR A 212 -30.81 -32.78 -34.36
CA THR A 212 -30.60 -32.98 -32.93
C THR A 212 -29.19 -33.47 -32.64
N ALA A 213 -28.67 -34.43 -33.43
CA ALA A 213 -27.28 -34.87 -33.33
C ALA A 213 -26.28 -33.71 -33.57
N ALA A 214 -26.53 -32.87 -34.58
CA ALA A 214 -25.70 -31.69 -34.82
C ALA A 214 -25.78 -30.66 -33.68
N SER A 215 -26.96 -30.48 -33.07
CA SER A 215 -27.13 -29.61 -31.91
C SER A 215 -26.37 -30.12 -30.68
N LEU A 216 -26.43 -31.44 -30.41
CA LEU A 216 -25.69 -32.07 -29.32
C LEU A 216 -24.18 -31.95 -29.53
N GLN A 217 -23.70 -32.13 -30.76
CA GLN A 217 -22.28 -31.96 -31.07
C GLN A 217 -21.82 -30.52 -30.80
N ARG A 218 -22.57 -29.50 -31.24
CA ARG A 218 -22.24 -28.10 -30.94
C ARG A 218 -22.22 -27.81 -29.45
N ALA A 219 -23.19 -28.35 -28.69
CA ALA A 219 -23.22 -28.18 -27.24
C ALA A 219 -22.01 -28.83 -26.56
N ARG A 220 -21.56 -29.99 -27.06
CA ARG A 220 -20.34 -30.65 -26.59
C ARG A 220 -19.09 -29.83 -26.91
N ASP A 221 -18.96 -29.33 -28.14
CA ASP A 221 -17.81 -28.49 -28.55
C ASP A 221 -17.73 -27.21 -27.69
N GLN A 222 -18.88 -26.59 -27.38
CA GLN A 222 -18.97 -25.43 -26.49
C GLN A 222 -18.54 -25.75 -25.05
N LEU A 223 -18.91 -26.92 -24.53
CA LEU A 223 -18.47 -27.35 -23.20
C LEU A 223 -16.95 -27.59 -23.17
N GLU A 224 -16.40 -28.23 -24.20
CA GLU A 224 -14.97 -28.48 -24.31
C GLU A 224 -14.17 -27.17 -24.45
N GLU A 225 -14.72 -26.16 -25.12
CA GLU A 225 -14.15 -24.81 -25.16
C GLU A 225 -14.20 -24.11 -23.79
N ALA A 226 -15.36 -24.14 -23.12
CA ALA A 226 -15.50 -23.56 -21.79
C ALA A 226 -14.57 -24.20 -20.73
N VAL A 227 -14.32 -25.51 -20.83
CA VAL A 227 -13.34 -26.21 -19.98
C VAL A 227 -11.92 -25.72 -20.26
N ARG A 228 -11.53 -25.58 -21.53
CA ARG A 228 -10.20 -25.05 -21.90
C ARG A 228 -9.99 -23.62 -21.40
N ASP A 229 -11.01 -22.78 -21.50
CA ASP A 229 -10.95 -21.40 -21.01
C ASP A 229 -10.82 -21.36 -19.48
N ARG A 230 -11.59 -22.19 -18.77
CA ARG A 230 -11.47 -22.33 -17.31
C ARG A 230 -10.07 -22.79 -16.91
N GLU A 231 -9.50 -23.77 -17.58
CA GLU A 231 -8.12 -24.23 -17.31
C GLU A 231 -7.07 -23.15 -17.59
N ALA A 232 -7.24 -22.37 -18.66
CA ALA A 232 -6.37 -21.24 -18.95
C ALA A 232 -6.46 -20.15 -17.87
N ALA A 233 -7.65 -19.87 -17.36
CA ALA A 233 -7.87 -18.95 -16.24
C ALA A 233 -7.21 -19.45 -14.95
N VAL A 234 -7.34 -20.74 -14.63
CA VAL A 234 -6.67 -21.37 -13.47
C VAL A 234 -5.15 -21.24 -13.59
N ARG A 235 -4.56 -21.59 -14.73
CA ARG A 235 -3.11 -21.42 -14.97
C ARG A 235 -2.65 -19.97 -14.81
N THR A 236 -3.48 -19.01 -15.21
CA THR A 236 -3.15 -17.59 -15.07
C THR A 236 -3.17 -17.16 -13.61
N ARG A 237 -4.17 -17.60 -12.85
CA ARG A 237 -4.25 -17.37 -11.40
C ARG A 237 -3.05 -17.98 -10.68
N ASP A 238 -2.71 -19.23 -10.99
CA ASP A 238 -1.61 -19.93 -10.32
C ASP A 238 -0.26 -19.21 -10.56
N ARG A 239 -0.03 -18.68 -11.77
CA ARG A 239 1.14 -17.81 -12.04
C ARG A 239 1.15 -16.51 -11.24
N LEU A 240 -0.01 -15.89 -11.03
CA LEU A 240 -0.11 -14.68 -10.22
C LEU A 240 0.15 -14.98 -8.74
N ASP A 241 -0.28 -16.14 -8.26
CA ASP A 241 0.00 -16.61 -6.90
C ASP A 241 1.50 -16.89 -6.72
N GLU A 242 2.15 -17.58 -7.68
CA GLU A 242 3.62 -17.76 -7.69
C GLU A 242 4.38 -16.42 -7.66
N GLN A 243 3.99 -15.46 -8.50
CA GLN A 243 4.58 -14.12 -8.52
C GLN A 243 4.40 -13.39 -7.18
N ARG A 244 3.23 -13.56 -6.54
CA ARG A 244 2.97 -12.97 -5.23
C ARG A 244 3.82 -13.61 -4.14
N GLU A 245 4.00 -14.92 -4.16
CA GLU A 245 4.87 -15.63 -3.23
C GLU A 245 6.33 -15.22 -3.40
N GLU A 246 6.81 -15.10 -4.64
CA GLU A 246 8.16 -14.61 -4.95
C GLU A 246 8.36 -13.16 -4.44
N ALA A 247 7.38 -12.28 -4.68
CA ALA A 247 7.43 -10.90 -4.19
C ALA A 247 7.45 -10.84 -2.65
N MET A 248 6.67 -11.68 -1.96
CA MET A 248 6.70 -11.77 -0.50
C MET A 248 8.04 -12.32 0.01
N ALA A 249 8.63 -13.29 -0.67
CA ALA A 249 9.95 -13.83 -0.32
C ALA A 249 11.05 -12.77 -0.49
N ALA A 250 11.01 -12.01 -1.59
CA ALA A 250 11.92 -10.89 -1.85
C ALA A 250 11.79 -9.79 -0.79
N ALA A 251 10.55 -9.44 -0.40
CA ALA A 251 10.30 -8.46 0.66
C ALA A 251 10.90 -8.90 2.01
N ARG A 252 10.71 -10.17 2.40
CA ARG A 252 11.31 -10.73 3.62
C ARG A 252 12.84 -10.75 3.56
N ALA A 253 13.43 -11.00 2.38
CA ALA A 253 14.87 -10.94 2.20
C ALA A 253 15.41 -9.51 2.35
N ALA A 254 14.71 -8.52 1.80
CA ALA A 254 15.04 -7.10 1.96
C ALA A 254 14.96 -6.66 3.43
N GLU A 255 13.92 -7.09 4.16
CA GLU A 255 13.78 -6.80 5.59
C GLU A 255 14.92 -7.38 6.42
N ARG A 256 15.38 -8.60 6.12
CA ARG A 256 16.55 -9.20 6.78
C ARG A 256 17.82 -8.38 6.55
N ARG A 257 18.09 -7.98 5.31
CA ARG A 257 19.25 -7.14 4.97
C ARG A 257 19.21 -5.80 5.71
N ALA A 258 18.05 -5.14 5.74
CA ALA A 258 17.89 -3.89 6.48
C ALA A 258 18.13 -4.06 7.99
N ARG A 259 17.69 -5.18 8.58
CA ARG A 259 17.99 -5.49 9.99
C ARG A 259 19.47 -5.74 10.24
N GLU A 260 20.14 -6.44 9.32
CA GLU A 260 21.58 -6.70 9.40
C GLU A 260 22.40 -5.40 9.29
N GLU A 261 22.01 -4.50 8.39
CA GLU A 261 22.60 -3.15 8.24
C GLU A 261 22.41 -2.30 9.51
N VAL A 262 21.20 -2.26 10.07
CA VAL A 262 20.94 -1.54 11.32
C VAL A 262 21.75 -2.14 12.47
N ALA A 263 21.85 -3.47 12.55
CA ALA A 263 22.66 -4.14 13.57
C ALA A 263 24.16 -3.85 13.39
N ALA A 264 24.66 -3.76 12.16
CA ALA A 264 26.04 -3.38 11.87
C ALA A 264 26.32 -1.93 12.29
N ALA A 265 25.44 -0.99 11.91
CA ALA A 265 25.56 0.41 12.30
C ALA A 265 25.49 0.61 13.83
N GLN A 266 24.70 -0.21 14.53
CA GLN A 266 24.65 -0.16 16.00
C GLN A 266 25.97 -0.64 16.62
N ARG A 267 26.57 -1.72 16.10
CA ARG A 267 27.89 -2.19 16.55
C ARG A 267 28.96 -1.12 16.36
N GLU A 268 28.97 -0.42 15.22
CA GLU A 268 29.90 0.70 14.96
C GLU A 268 29.71 1.87 15.94
N ARG A 269 28.46 2.18 16.31
CA ARG A 269 28.18 3.21 17.32
C ARG A 269 28.68 2.80 18.69
N ASP A 270 28.50 1.54 19.06
CA ASP A 270 28.92 1.01 20.36
C ASP A 270 30.45 0.97 20.45
N THR A 271 31.15 0.59 19.38
CA THR A 271 32.63 0.66 19.34
C THR A 271 33.14 2.10 19.41
N ALA A 272 32.52 3.03 18.68
CA ALA A 272 32.86 4.45 18.75
C ALA A 272 32.54 5.07 20.13
N ALA A 273 31.51 4.59 20.83
CA ALA A 273 31.24 4.98 22.21
C ALA A 273 32.34 4.47 23.16
N GLY A 274 32.73 3.19 23.04
CA GLY A 274 33.83 2.61 23.80
C GLY A 274 35.14 3.38 23.63
N GLN A 275 35.54 3.69 22.39
CA GLN A 275 36.74 4.48 22.09
C GLN A 275 36.71 5.88 22.72
N ARG A 276 35.55 6.55 22.71
CA ARG A 276 35.39 7.86 23.36
C ARG A 276 35.55 7.78 24.87
N ASP A 277 35.05 6.72 25.50
CA ASP A 277 35.18 6.53 26.93
C ASP A 277 36.62 6.16 27.33
N GLU A 278 37.32 5.34 26.54
CA GLU A 278 38.75 5.08 26.69
C GLU A 278 39.57 6.38 26.57
N ALA A 279 39.31 7.20 25.54
CA ALA A 279 39.97 8.49 25.36
C ALA A 279 39.72 9.44 26.54
N ARG A 280 38.49 9.46 27.10
CA ARG A 280 38.17 10.24 28.31
C ARG A 280 38.94 9.75 29.54
N GLN A 281 39.09 8.44 29.70
CA GLN A 281 39.87 7.87 30.78
C GLN A 281 41.35 8.24 30.65
N GLN A 282 41.92 8.14 29.45
CA GLN A 282 43.29 8.58 29.17
C GLN A 282 43.48 10.09 29.42
N ALA A 283 42.54 10.93 29.00
CA ALA A 283 42.60 12.36 29.29
C ALA A 283 42.54 12.63 30.81
N ALA A 284 41.74 11.86 31.55
CA ALA A 284 41.65 11.98 33.01
C ALA A 284 42.94 11.55 33.71
N THR A 285 43.60 10.47 33.26
CA THR A 285 44.89 10.03 33.81
C THR A 285 46.01 11.02 33.52
N LEU A 286 46.09 11.54 32.29
CA LEU A 286 47.06 12.58 31.93
C LEU A 286 46.86 13.86 32.76
N LYS A 287 45.60 14.24 32.99
CA LYS A 287 45.28 15.38 33.86
C LYS A 287 45.76 15.13 35.30
N ALA A 288 45.52 13.94 35.85
CA ALA A 288 45.99 13.57 37.20
C ALA A 288 47.53 13.62 37.31
N GLN A 289 48.24 13.09 36.31
CA GLN A 289 49.71 13.15 36.25
C GLN A 289 50.23 14.58 36.21
N ARG A 290 49.60 15.45 35.41
CA ARG A 290 49.96 16.86 35.35
C ARG A 290 49.74 17.56 36.69
N ASP A 291 48.62 17.29 37.35
CA ASP A 291 48.30 17.91 38.64
C ASP A 291 49.28 17.42 39.73
N GLU A 292 49.70 16.15 39.70
CA GLU A 292 50.77 15.61 40.55
C GLU A 292 52.12 16.30 40.30
N ALA A 293 52.52 16.47 39.03
CA ALA A 293 53.75 17.17 38.67
C ALA A 293 53.75 18.65 39.13
N LEU A 294 52.59 19.32 39.05
CA LEU A 294 52.42 20.68 39.58
C LEU A 294 52.55 20.74 41.10
N LEU A 295 52.01 19.76 41.83
CA LEU A 295 52.19 19.65 43.28
C LEU A 295 53.65 19.41 43.65
N ALA A 296 54.35 18.52 42.94
CA ALA A 296 55.77 18.26 43.13
C ALA A 296 56.63 19.50 42.83
N HIS A 297 56.31 20.26 41.78
CA HIS A 297 56.99 21.51 41.49
C HIS A 297 56.80 22.54 42.61
N ARG A 298 55.57 22.68 43.12
CA ARG A 298 55.26 23.61 44.21
C ARG A 298 55.95 23.22 45.53
N SER A 299 56.08 21.93 45.84
CA SER A 299 56.82 21.48 47.03
C SER A 299 58.32 21.75 46.90
N LEU A 300 58.90 21.56 45.71
CA LEU A 300 60.29 21.94 45.39
C LEU A 300 60.54 23.44 45.57
N GLN A 301 59.62 24.28 45.08
CA GLN A 301 59.71 25.74 45.28
C GLN A 301 59.71 26.11 46.77
N GLN A 302 58.82 25.49 47.56
CA GLN A 302 58.75 25.73 49.01
C GLN A 302 60.06 25.33 49.73
N LEU A 303 60.69 24.22 49.33
CA LEU A 303 61.99 23.81 49.88
C LEU A 303 63.09 24.81 49.53
N LEU A 304 63.15 25.28 48.28
CA LEU A 304 64.11 26.31 47.85
C LEU A 304 63.93 27.63 48.61
N ASP A 305 62.69 28.06 48.82
CA ASP A 305 62.40 29.29 49.56
C ASP A 305 62.74 29.14 51.06
N ALA A 306 62.48 27.97 51.65
CA ALA A 306 62.90 27.67 53.01
C ALA A 306 64.43 27.69 53.15
N GLU A 307 65.16 27.12 52.18
CA GLU A 307 66.63 27.13 52.16
C GLU A 307 67.17 28.56 52.02
N ARG A 308 66.61 29.37 51.12
CA ARG A 308 66.96 30.79 50.98
C ARG A 308 66.73 31.57 52.28
N ALA A 309 65.60 31.33 52.95
CA ALA A 309 65.28 31.96 54.22
C ALA A 309 66.21 31.52 55.35
N GLN A 310 66.74 30.29 55.31
CA GLN A 310 67.74 29.80 56.24
C GLN A 310 69.11 30.43 56.00
N ARG A 311 69.58 30.45 54.74
CA ARG A 311 70.83 31.13 54.36
C ARG A 311 70.80 32.62 54.68
N GLY A 312 69.66 33.29 54.48
CA GLY A 312 69.47 34.69 54.85
C GLY A 312 69.57 34.94 56.36
N ARG A 313 69.18 33.97 57.20
CA ARG A 313 69.37 34.04 58.66
C ARG A 313 70.83 33.83 59.05
N GLU A 314 71.53 32.91 58.41
CA GLU A 314 72.94 32.62 58.67
C GLU A 314 73.90 33.72 58.21
N ALA A 315 73.56 34.44 57.12
CA ALA A 315 74.38 35.52 56.58
C ALA A 315 74.52 36.75 57.50
N GLY A 316 73.69 36.87 58.56
CA GLY A 316 73.65 38.03 59.43
C GLY A 316 73.12 39.29 58.73
N PRO A 317 72.66 40.31 59.48
CA PRO A 317 72.18 41.55 58.89
C PRO A 317 73.32 42.20 58.10
N ALA A 318 73.20 42.21 56.77
CA ALA A 318 74.13 42.89 55.90
C ALA A 318 74.28 44.36 56.36
N PRO A 319 75.50 44.88 56.52
CA PRO A 319 75.71 46.26 56.93
C PRO A 319 75.00 47.18 55.93
N ALA A 320 74.18 48.09 56.46
CA ALA A 320 73.31 48.99 55.70
C ALA A 320 74.05 49.66 54.54
N ALA A 321 73.80 49.19 53.31
CA ALA A 321 74.28 49.83 52.11
C ALA A 321 73.56 51.18 51.92
N PRO A 322 74.28 52.23 51.49
CA PRO A 322 73.74 53.59 51.39
C PRO A 322 72.61 53.67 50.36
N ALA A 323 71.55 54.39 50.75
CA ALA A 323 70.32 54.57 50.00
C ALA A 323 70.57 54.98 48.53
N PRO A 324 70.01 54.26 47.54
CA PRO A 324 70.01 54.72 46.17
C PRO A 324 69.10 55.94 46.03
N ARG A 325 69.63 56.99 45.41
CA ARG A 325 68.92 58.23 45.11
C ARG A 325 67.72 57.93 44.21
N ARG A 326 66.55 58.48 44.59
CA ARG A 326 65.33 58.57 43.77
C ARG A 326 65.68 59.18 42.40
N SER A 327 65.71 58.36 41.36
CA SER A 327 65.54 58.78 39.97
C SER A 327 64.05 58.82 39.68
N GLY A 328 63.57 59.96 39.17
CA GLY A 328 62.15 60.27 38.98
C GLY A 328 61.41 59.38 37.96
N PRO A 329 60.08 59.50 37.90
CA PRO A 329 59.24 58.72 37.01
C PRO A 329 59.48 59.14 35.56
N ALA A 330 60.02 58.22 34.75
CA ALA A 330 60.03 58.36 33.30
C ALA A 330 58.69 57.83 32.77
N ASP A 331 58.01 58.69 32.01
CA ASP A 331 56.76 58.41 31.29
C ASP A 331 56.85 57.12 30.46
N PRO A 332 55.78 56.31 30.43
CA PRO A 332 55.69 55.19 29.50
C PRO A 332 55.53 55.72 28.06
N PRO A 333 56.34 55.26 27.09
CA PRO A 333 56.12 55.58 25.68
C PRO A 333 54.83 54.92 25.16
N ALA A 334 54.09 55.70 24.38
CA ALA A 334 52.84 55.33 23.73
C ALA A 334 52.97 54.02 22.90
N PRO A 335 51.91 53.19 22.83
CA PRO A 335 51.92 52.01 21.99
C PRO A 335 51.90 52.42 20.51
N ALA A 336 52.96 52.06 19.80
CA ALA A 336 53.04 52.17 18.35
C ALA A 336 51.95 51.31 17.69
N ALA A 337 51.28 51.91 16.71
CA ALA A 337 50.32 51.27 15.84
C ALA A 337 50.97 50.08 15.11
N VAL A 338 50.50 48.87 15.40
CA VAL A 338 50.85 47.68 14.63
C VAL A 338 49.94 47.65 13.41
N VAL A 339 50.60 47.82 12.27
CA VAL A 339 50.13 47.71 10.90
C VAL A 339 49.35 46.41 10.70
N SER A 340 48.12 46.54 10.21
CA SER A 340 47.38 45.46 9.55
C SER A 340 48.13 45.08 8.28
N GLY A 341 48.94 44.03 8.37
CA GLY A 341 49.51 43.32 7.24
C GLY A 341 48.48 42.31 6.75
N ASP A 342 47.82 42.68 5.66
CA ASP A 342 47.15 41.80 4.72
C ASP A 342 48.19 40.85 4.10
N THR A 343 48.09 39.56 4.42
CA THR A 343 48.82 38.52 3.70
C THR A 343 47.89 37.32 3.55
N THR A 344 47.16 37.32 2.44
CA THR A 344 46.71 36.10 1.78
C THR A 344 47.91 35.34 1.23
N ASP A 345 48.23 34.19 1.82
CA ASP A 345 49.01 33.10 1.23
C ASP A 345 48.45 31.82 1.88
N LEU A 346 47.67 30.97 1.18
CA LEU A 346 48.14 29.93 0.25
C LEU A 346 49.32 29.13 0.82
N VAL A 347 49.06 28.18 1.73
CA VAL A 347 49.79 26.89 1.82
C VAL A 347 48.90 25.83 2.50
N ASP A 348 48.96 24.64 1.90
CA ASP A 348 48.58 23.29 2.30
C ASP A 348 48.21 22.99 3.77
N ASP A 349 47.07 22.33 3.94
CA ASP A 349 46.69 21.52 5.11
C ASP A 349 47.28 20.11 4.92
N ASP A 350 48.50 19.90 5.40
CA ASP A 350 49.02 18.58 5.75
C ASP A 350 49.57 18.63 7.19
N ASP A 351 49.07 17.69 8.00
CA ASP A 351 49.61 17.13 9.23
C ASP A 351 50.73 17.89 9.96
N ASP A 352 50.42 18.49 11.13
CA ASP A 352 51.34 18.55 12.28
C ASP A 352 50.59 18.95 13.57
N ASP A 353 50.08 17.93 14.26
CA ASP A 353 49.68 17.98 15.67
C ASP A 353 50.95 17.98 16.55
N ASP A 354 51.57 19.13 16.81
CA ASP A 354 52.43 19.32 17.98
C ASP A 354 52.84 20.80 18.18
N ALA A 355 51.99 21.59 18.87
CA ALA A 355 52.41 22.87 19.45
C ALA A 355 51.70 23.17 20.80
N PRO A 356 52.43 23.70 21.80
CA PRO A 356 51.98 23.76 23.19
C PRO A 356 50.95 24.86 23.44
N LEU A 357 50.03 24.56 24.36
CA LEU A 357 48.95 25.39 24.90
C LEU A 357 49.39 26.82 25.26
N GLY A 358 49.30 27.73 24.29
CA GLY A 358 49.35 29.18 24.49
C GLY A 358 48.02 29.71 25.03
N ILE A 359 48.06 30.32 26.21
CA ILE A 359 46.94 30.99 26.88
C ILE A 359 46.39 32.10 25.96
N ARG A 360 45.26 31.85 25.29
CA ARG A 360 44.49 32.90 24.61
C ARG A 360 43.62 33.63 25.63
N ALA A 361 43.82 34.95 25.70
CA ALA A 361 43.00 35.87 26.45
C ALA A 361 41.54 35.80 25.98
N VAL A 362 40.62 35.69 26.94
CA VAL A 362 39.17 35.72 26.74
C VAL A 362 38.78 37.15 26.32
N PRO A 363 38.19 37.39 25.14
CA PRO A 363 37.71 38.72 24.79
C PRO A 363 36.44 39.02 25.60
N ALA A 364 36.41 40.22 26.16
CA ALA A 364 35.29 40.77 26.92
C ALA A 364 33.99 40.72 26.12
N ALA A 365 32.92 40.32 26.81
CA ALA A 365 31.55 40.29 26.33
C ALA A 365 31.14 41.64 25.70
N ARG A 366 31.01 41.68 24.38
CA ARG A 366 30.31 42.74 23.66
C ARG A 366 29.61 42.17 22.44
N ALA A 367 28.37 42.63 22.27
CA ALA A 367 27.43 42.37 21.18
C ALA A 367 26.82 40.95 21.14
N VAL A 368 25.74 40.80 21.91
CA VAL A 368 24.63 39.91 21.56
C VAL A 368 24.09 40.37 20.19
N PRO A 369 24.03 39.52 19.16
CA PRO A 369 23.49 39.92 17.86
C PRO A 369 21.99 40.16 17.96
N ALA A 370 21.55 41.26 17.36
CA ALA A 370 20.17 41.73 17.25
C ALA A 370 19.32 40.89 16.28
N ASP A 371 19.57 39.58 16.17
CA ASP A 371 18.92 38.68 15.20
C ASP A 371 17.64 38.01 15.74
N LEU A 372 17.20 38.35 16.95
CA LEU A 372 15.98 37.76 17.54
C LEU A 372 14.70 38.59 17.35
N LEU A 373 14.74 39.70 16.60
CA LEU A 373 13.56 40.55 16.36
C LEU A 373 13.37 40.94 14.88
N GLY A 374 13.66 40.01 13.97
CA GLY A 374 13.29 40.11 12.55
C GLY A 374 11.85 39.68 12.31
N ALA A 375 10.91 40.62 12.34
CA ALA A 375 9.53 40.43 11.90
C ALA A 375 9.47 40.08 10.40
N ARG A 376 9.18 38.81 10.11
CA ARG A 376 8.13 38.33 9.20
C ARG A 376 7.75 39.26 8.02
N GLU A 377 8.57 39.28 6.97
CA GLU A 377 8.14 39.60 5.61
C GLU A 377 8.38 38.42 4.66
N GLY A 378 7.30 37.78 4.22
CA GLY A 378 7.10 37.29 2.84
C GLY A 378 7.99 36.20 2.21
N GLY A 379 9.05 35.73 2.85
CA GLY A 379 9.91 34.69 2.28
C GLY A 379 9.23 33.31 2.29
N LYS A 380 8.93 32.74 1.12
CA LYS A 380 8.51 31.33 1.00
C LYS A 380 9.55 30.47 1.74
N PRO A 381 9.16 29.66 2.75
CA PRO A 381 10.12 28.88 3.49
C PRO A 381 10.86 27.97 2.52
N ALA A 382 12.18 28.16 2.44
CA ALA A 382 13.04 27.29 1.68
C ALA A 382 13.02 25.92 2.37
N LEU A 383 12.22 25.01 1.82
CA LEU A 383 12.13 23.62 2.27
C LEU A 383 13.55 23.04 2.37
N GLY A 384 13.91 22.63 3.59
CA GLY A 384 15.22 22.06 3.88
C GLY A 384 15.47 20.80 3.05
N GLY A 385 16.73 20.39 2.93
CA GLY A 385 17.09 19.14 2.23
C GLY A 385 16.31 17.93 2.78
N PHE A 386 16.03 17.95 4.09
CA PHE A 386 15.20 16.97 4.76
C PHE A 386 13.73 16.98 4.29
N ASP A 387 13.10 18.15 4.17
CA ASP A 387 11.70 18.23 3.72
C ASP A 387 11.53 17.76 2.27
N ARG A 388 12.53 18.03 1.42
CA ARG A 388 12.55 17.49 0.04
C ARG A 388 12.67 15.98 0.02
N TRP A 389 13.44 15.39 0.93
CA TRP A 389 13.53 13.94 1.06
C TRP A 389 12.21 13.34 1.57
N VAL A 390 11.61 13.93 2.61
CA VAL A 390 10.31 13.51 3.16
C VAL A 390 9.21 13.58 2.10
N LEU A 391 9.15 14.67 1.32
CA LEU A 391 8.17 14.82 0.24
C LEU A 391 8.34 13.75 -0.85
N ARG A 392 9.58 13.36 -1.19
CA ARG A 392 9.84 12.29 -2.16
C ARG A 392 9.40 10.92 -1.63
N VAL A 393 9.71 10.62 -0.37
CA VAL A 393 9.29 9.36 0.27
C VAL A 393 7.77 9.28 0.39
N LEU A 394 7.12 10.38 0.80
CA LEU A 394 5.66 10.45 0.92
C LEU A 394 4.97 10.33 -0.45
N ALA A 395 5.53 10.94 -1.50
CA ALA A 395 5.02 10.83 -2.87
C ALA A 395 5.15 9.39 -3.42
N LEU A 396 6.27 8.72 -3.15
CA LEU A 396 6.46 7.31 -3.52
C LEU A 396 5.49 6.39 -2.77
N ALA A 397 5.33 6.60 -1.46
CA ALA A 397 4.40 5.79 -0.65
C ALA A 397 2.95 5.97 -1.11
N THR A 398 2.51 7.21 -1.39
CA THR A 398 1.17 7.49 -1.90
C THR A 398 0.94 6.93 -3.31
N ALA A 399 1.91 7.04 -4.22
CA ALA A 399 1.84 6.44 -5.55
C ALA A 399 1.72 4.90 -5.49
N THR A 400 2.49 4.27 -4.61
CA THR A 400 2.46 2.81 -4.43
C THR A 400 1.13 2.35 -3.83
N CYS A 401 0.60 3.10 -2.85
CA CYS A 401 -0.72 2.84 -2.28
C CYS A 401 -1.84 2.99 -3.32
N PHE A 402 -1.76 4.01 -4.19
CA PHE A 402 -2.72 4.22 -5.26
C PHE A 402 -2.69 3.10 -6.31
N LEU A 403 -1.50 2.63 -6.71
CA LEU A 403 -1.34 1.50 -7.62
C LEU A 403 -1.92 0.21 -7.03
N LEU A 404 -1.65 -0.07 -5.74
CA LEU A 404 -2.23 -1.23 -5.06
C LEU A 404 -3.76 -1.16 -4.99
N LEU A 405 -4.33 0.02 -4.71
CA LEU A 405 -5.78 0.24 -4.75
C LEU A 405 -6.36 0.03 -6.15
N LEU A 406 -5.66 0.50 -7.19
CA LEU A 406 -6.07 0.32 -8.58
C LEU A 406 -6.08 -1.15 -8.97
N VAL A 407 -5.04 -1.91 -8.63
CA VAL A 407 -4.95 -3.35 -8.87
C VAL A 407 -6.05 -4.10 -8.12
N MET A 408 -6.31 -3.74 -6.85
CA MET A 408 -7.41 -4.31 -6.09
C MET A 408 -8.77 -4.02 -6.73
N LEU A 409 -8.97 -2.82 -7.27
CA LEU A 409 -10.19 -2.45 -7.98
C LEU A 409 -10.34 -3.25 -9.28
N LEU A 410 -9.29 -3.35 -10.09
CA LEU A 410 -9.31 -4.13 -11.33
C LEU A 410 -9.65 -5.60 -11.07
N SER A 411 -9.08 -6.18 -10.01
CA SER A 411 -9.35 -7.57 -9.57
C SER A 411 -10.80 -7.82 -9.15
N ILE A 412 -11.59 -6.79 -8.87
CA ILE A 412 -13.02 -6.95 -8.53
C ILE A 412 -13.89 -7.00 -9.80
N PHE A 413 -13.40 -6.44 -10.90
CA PHE A 413 -14.14 -6.37 -12.17
C PHE A 413 -13.78 -7.47 -13.17
N ILE A 414 -12.64 -8.14 -12.96
CA ILE A 414 -12.25 -9.37 -13.65
C ILE A 414 -12.77 -10.54 -12.82
#